data_AF-A0A3A6QSL4-F1
#
_entry.id   AF-A0A3A6QSL4-F1
#
_cell.length_a   1.000
_cell.length_b   1.000
_cell.length_c   1.000
_cell.angle_alpha   90.00
_cell.angle_beta   90.00
_cell.angle_gamma   90.00
#
_symmetry.space_group_name_H-M   'P 1'
#
loop_
_entity.id
_entity.type
_entity.pdbx_description
1 polymer ?
#
loop_
_entity_poly.entity_id
_entity_poly.type
_entity_poly.pdbx_seq_one_letter_code
_entity_poly.pdbx_strand_id
1 'polypeptide(L)'
;MSEDDKYPPESGRRRFVKGVVGGGALAGVGATGAVSVNTLTTASGAGGGTVEARVVENTGGPAPRGMPQIPIEIDDDGFIKGVWPEITTETAQGVEYEIAKTEDFKGSGVAYSQEWFQYCGLESNNALVPSYESDNYFIATESSDYAWQQEAKSEGDRFNVSDFDDYTEWGNGIGKAGLGKPAQAKWRSADSENLMPVAIIRSEAIEEAAQDDPWIEASTDQGVMAYLNKCTHFCCVPGYKTLGGSANYDAEDRVYCQCHQSVYDPFSIVSSLYVGRPRPDD
;
A
#
# COMPACT_ATOMS: atom_id res chain seq x y z
N MET A 1 27.18 45.46 1.32
CA MET A 1 25.89 46.16 1.22
C MET A 1 25.76 46.55 -0.24
N SER A 2 24.93 45.96 -1.08
CA SER A 2 23.76 45.09 -0.90
C SER A 2 23.52 44.38 -2.24
N GLU A 3 23.49 43.05 -2.22
CA GLU A 3 22.33 42.22 -2.59
C GLU A 3 22.34 41.84 -4.07
N ASP A 4 23.16 40.83 -4.34
CA ASP A 4 23.00 39.94 -5.47
C ASP A 4 21.57 39.37 -5.46
N ASP A 5 20.92 39.56 -6.59
CA ASP A 5 19.60 39.11 -6.95
C ASP A 5 19.42 37.61 -6.62
N LYS A 6 18.66 37.35 -5.54
CA LYS A 6 18.48 36.02 -4.95
C LYS A 6 17.35 35.23 -5.62
N TYR A 7 16.98 35.57 -6.84
CA TYR A 7 15.98 34.86 -7.62
C TYR A 7 16.56 34.41 -8.96
N PRO A 8 16.56 33.09 -9.26
CA PRO A 8 16.89 32.63 -10.59
C PRO A 8 15.82 33.12 -11.60
N PRO A 9 16.20 33.37 -12.85
CA PRO A 9 15.30 33.91 -13.88
C PRO A 9 14.08 33.00 -14.11
N GLU A 10 12.95 33.62 -14.45
CA GLU A 10 11.69 32.95 -14.79
C GLU A 10 11.80 32.13 -16.08
N SER A 11 12.44 30.96 -16.01
CA SER A 11 12.13 29.85 -16.91
C SER A 11 12.52 28.53 -16.23
N GLY A 12 11.53 27.67 -16.02
CA GLY A 12 11.73 26.28 -15.56
C GLY A 12 11.11 25.93 -14.20
N ARG A 13 10.24 24.90 -14.22
CA ARG A 13 9.79 24.07 -13.08
C ARG A 13 8.92 24.67 -11.96
N ARG A 14 8.39 25.90 -12.06
CA ARG A 14 7.45 26.45 -11.03
C ARG A 14 5.99 26.62 -11.47
N ARG A 15 5.41 25.61 -12.14
CA ARG A 15 3.94 25.50 -12.24
C ARG A 15 3.29 24.35 -11.47
N PHE A 16 4.06 23.57 -10.69
CA PHE A 16 3.48 22.43 -9.97
C PHE A 16 3.08 22.67 -8.51
N VAL A 17 3.21 23.89 -7.97
CA VAL A 17 2.91 24.19 -6.54
C VAL A 17 1.77 25.20 -6.35
N LYS A 18 0.84 25.31 -7.30
CA LYS A 18 -0.38 26.12 -7.13
C LYS A 18 -1.70 25.37 -7.39
N GLY A 19 -1.66 24.04 -7.49
CA GLY A 19 -2.85 23.20 -7.71
C GLY A 19 -3.52 22.65 -6.45
N VAL A 20 -2.92 22.79 -5.25
CA VAL A 20 -3.44 22.18 -4.01
C VAL A 20 -3.79 23.25 -2.97
N VAL A 21 -4.73 24.12 -3.30
CA VAL A 21 -5.48 24.91 -2.31
C VAL A 21 -6.88 25.13 -2.87
N GLY A 22 -7.88 24.40 -2.37
CA GLY A 22 -9.28 24.69 -2.72
C GLY A 22 -10.23 23.49 -2.61
N GLY A 23 -10.42 22.96 -1.41
CA GLY A 23 -11.43 21.94 -1.12
C GLY A 23 -12.09 22.15 0.23
N GLY A 24 -12.41 23.40 0.56
CA GLY A 24 -13.03 23.77 1.85
C GLY A 24 -14.07 24.86 1.65
N ALA A 25 -15.26 24.49 1.20
CA ALA A 25 -16.49 25.27 1.35
C ALA A 25 -17.70 24.35 1.13
N LEU A 26 -18.16 23.69 2.19
CA LEU A 26 -19.51 23.14 2.25
C LEU A 26 -20.43 24.22 2.83
N ALA A 27 -21.30 24.78 1.98
CA ALA A 27 -22.41 25.61 2.42
C ALA A 27 -23.68 25.25 1.64
N GLY A 28 -24.66 24.70 2.37
CA GLY A 28 -26.10 24.96 2.22
C GLY A 28 -26.78 24.79 0.86
N VAL A 29 -27.49 23.65 0.73
CA VAL A 29 -28.76 23.38 0.02
C VAL A 29 -29.25 24.35 -1.07
N GLY A 30 -29.38 23.85 -2.31
CA GLY A 30 -30.19 24.43 -3.39
C GLY A 30 -30.21 23.53 -4.62
N ALA A 31 -31.40 23.23 -5.13
CA ALA A 31 -31.71 22.13 -6.05
C ALA A 31 -31.15 22.24 -7.49
N THR A 32 -30.91 21.06 -8.09
CA THR A 32 -30.92 20.73 -9.53
C THR A 32 -30.05 21.57 -10.47
N GLY A 33 -28.86 21.04 -10.77
CA GLY A 33 -28.02 21.45 -11.90
C GLY A 33 -26.87 20.46 -12.04
N ALA A 34 -26.62 19.98 -13.26
CA ALA A 34 -25.67 18.92 -13.59
C ALA A 34 -24.36 19.03 -12.80
N VAL A 35 -23.96 17.94 -12.15
CA VAL A 35 -22.62 17.81 -11.56
C VAL A 35 -21.63 17.72 -12.72
N SER A 36 -21.18 18.88 -13.21
CA SER A 36 -19.99 18.97 -14.01
C SER A 36 -18.81 18.62 -13.11
N VAL A 37 -18.39 17.36 -13.13
CA VAL A 37 -17.10 16.96 -12.59
C VAL A 37 -16.03 17.85 -13.21
N ASN A 38 -15.23 18.45 -12.34
CA ASN A 38 -14.19 19.40 -12.70
C ASN A 38 -13.08 18.63 -13.46
N THR A 39 -13.20 18.53 -14.79
CA THR A 39 -12.30 17.77 -15.67
C THR A 39 -10.95 18.45 -15.97
N LEU A 40 -10.61 19.53 -15.25
CA LEU A 40 -9.41 20.33 -15.53
C LEU A 40 -8.20 20.03 -14.65
N THR A 41 -8.22 18.98 -13.82
CA THR A 41 -7.10 18.62 -12.95
C THR A 41 -6.68 17.15 -12.97
N THR A 42 -7.22 16.31 -13.87
CA THR A 42 -6.66 14.96 -14.07
C THR A 42 -5.31 15.12 -14.77
N ALA A 43 -4.22 14.77 -14.07
CA ALA A 43 -2.91 14.63 -14.71
C ALA A 43 -3.01 13.59 -15.83
N SER A 44 -2.31 13.82 -16.94
CA SER A 44 -2.25 12.88 -18.07
C SER A 44 -1.60 11.56 -17.65
N GLY A 45 -2.13 10.45 -18.17
CA GLY A 45 -1.66 9.08 -17.90
C GLY A 45 -2.81 8.09 -17.73
N ALA A 46 -2.50 6.79 -17.72
CA ALA A 46 -3.48 5.71 -17.56
C ALA A 46 -3.82 5.44 -16.08
N GLY A 47 -5.11 5.41 -15.76
CA GLY A 47 -5.62 5.27 -14.40
C GLY A 47 -5.26 6.45 -13.48
N GLY A 48 -5.45 6.26 -12.18
CA GLY A 48 -5.27 7.29 -11.17
C GLY A 48 -6.51 8.17 -10.99
N GLY A 49 -6.44 9.10 -10.03
CA GLY A 49 -7.60 9.86 -9.58
C GLY A 49 -8.02 9.46 -8.18
N THR A 50 -9.27 9.75 -7.83
CA THR A 50 -9.77 9.49 -6.46
C THR A 50 -10.03 8.00 -6.30
N VAL A 51 -9.33 7.38 -5.36
CA VAL A 51 -9.39 5.96 -5.03
C VAL A 51 -9.83 5.83 -3.58
N GLU A 52 -10.83 5.00 -3.33
CA GLU A 52 -11.12 4.47 -2.00
C GLU A 52 -10.45 3.11 -1.87
N ALA A 53 -9.55 2.96 -0.90
CA ALA A 53 -8.82 1.73 -0.66
C ALA A 53 -8.95 1.26 0.78
N ARG A 54 -8.77 -0.04 0.98
CA ARG A 54 -8.64 -0.65 2.31
C ARG A 54 -7.17 -0.63 2.71
N VAL A 55 -6.90 -0.01 3.85
CA VAL A 55 -5.54 0.31 4.27
C VAL A 55 -5.29 -0.07 5.72
N VAL A 56 -4.05 -0.43 6.02
CA VAL A 56 -3.51 -0.48 7.37
C VAL A 56 -3.57 0.92 7.99
N GLU A 57 -4.35 1.08 9.06
CA GLU A 57 -4.67 2.38 9.66
C GLU A 57 -3.40 3.14 10.07
N ASN A 58 -3.31 4.42 9.71
CA ASN A 58 -2.34 5.32 10.31
C ASN A 58 -2.88 5.82 11.66
N THR A 59 -2.19 5.50 12.74
CA THR A 59 -2.59 5.84 14.11
C THR A 59 -1.72 6.94 14.74
N GLY A 60 -0.64 7.36 14.04
CA GLY A 60 0.22 8.42 14.52
C GLY A 60 1.23 8.96 13.49
N GLY A 61 1.82 10.10 13.83
CA GLY A 61 2.83 10.80 13.03
C GLY A 61 2.27 11.53 11.79
N PRO A 62 3.14 11.94 10.85
CA PRO A 62 2.77 12.87 9.77
C PRO A 62 2.26 12.21 8.48
N ALA A 63 2.11 10.88 8.45
CA ALA A 63 1.65 10.20 7.24
C ALA A 63 0.18 10.55 6.97
N PRO A 64 -0.19 10.93 5.74
CA PRO A 64 -1.54 11.45 5.47
C PRO A 64 -2.61 10.36 5.40
N ARG A 65 -2.22 9.08 5.32
CA ARG A 65 -3.13 7.93 5.17
C ARG A 65 -2.45 6.62 5.51
N GLY A 66 -3.24 5.55 5.60
CA GLY A 66 -2.76 4.18 5.76
C GLY A 66 -2.08 3.57 4.52
N MET A 67 -1.45 2.41 4.72
CA MET A 67 -0.80 1.64 3.66
C MET A 67 -1.76 0.63 3.04
N PRO A 68 -1.90 0.55 1.70
CA PRO A 68 -2.88 -0.32 1.07
C PRO A 68 -2.65 -1.80 1.37
N GLN A 69 -3.73 -2.49 1.74
CA GLN A 69 -3.72 -3.94 1.84
C GLN A 69 -3.60 -4.55 0.44
N ILE A 70 -2.95 -5.71 0.38
CA ILE A 70 -2.89 -6.57 -0.79
C ILE A 70 -3.71 -7.82 -0.44
N PRO A 71 -4.85 -8.09 -1.12
CA PRO A 71 -5.55 -9.34 -0.94
C PRO A 71 -4.65 -10.53 -1.27
N ILE A 72 -4.80 -11.63 -0.55
CA ILE A 72 -3.94 -12.81 -0.72
C ILE A 72 -4.74 -14.09 -0.91
N GLU A 73 -4.06 -15.11 -1.45
CA GLU A 73 -4.51 -16.49 -1.49
C GLU A 73 -3.33 -17.41 -1.13
N ILE A 74 -3.63 -18.52 -0.46
CA ILE A 74 -2.67 -19.58 -0.18
C ILE A 74 -3.01 -20.75 -1.12
N ASP A 75 -2.04 -21.20 -1.90
CA ASP A 75 -2.24 -22.33 -2.81
C ASP A 75 -2.23 -23.69 -2.11
N ASP A 76 -2.53 -24.76 -2.85
CA ASP A 76 -2.62 -26.13 -2.32
C ASP A 76 -1.31 -26.63 -1.69
N ASP A 77 -0.17 -26.07 -2.09
CA ASP A 77 1.16 -26.38 -1.53
C ASP A 77 1.51 -25.46 -0.34
N GLY A 78 0.64 -24.52 0.01
CA GLY A 78 0.81 -23.58 1.12
C GLY A 78 1.53 -22.29 0.77
N PHE A 79 1.85 -22.02 -0.50
CA PHE A 79 2.56 -20.80 -0.89
C PHE A 79 1.62 -19.59 -0.98
N ILE A 80 2.12 -18.43 -0.53
CA ILE A 80 1.34 -17.21 -0.39
C ILE A 80 1.47 -16.35 -1.66
N LYS A 81 0.33 -15.96 -2.22
CA LYS A 81 0.22 -15.14 -3.44
C LYS A 81 -0.56 -13.87 -3.17
N GLY A 82 -0.11 -12.75 -3.72
CA GLY A 82 -0.92 -11.54 -3.79
C GLY A 82 -1.90 -11.65 -4.96
N VAL A 83 -3.15 -11.26 -4.76
CA VAL A 83 -4.16 -11.26 -5.83
C VAL A 83 -3.99 -10.01 -6.67
N TRP A 84 -3.82 -10.19 -7.98
CA TRP A 84 -3.90 -9.10 -8.95
C TRP A 84 -5.36 -8.96 -9.44
N PRO A 85 -5.93 -7.75 -9.53
CA PRO A 85 -7.31 -7.58 -9.99
C PRO A 85 -7.51 -7.97 -11.46
N GLU A 86 -8.77 -8.09 -11.86
CA GLU A 86 -9.13 -8.37 -13.26
C GLU A 86 -8.74 -7.22 -14.20
N ILE A 87 -8.17 -7.54 -15.36
CA ILE A 87 -7.82 -6.52 -16.36
C ILE A 87 -9.08 -6.12 -17.12
N THR A 88 -9.35 -4.83 -17.14
CA THR A 88 -10.47 -4.21 -17.87
C THR A 88 -9.95 -3.08 -18.76
N THR A 89 -10.67 -2.77 -19.83
CA THR A 89 -10.39 -1.63 -20.70
C THR A 89 -11.36 -0.51 -20.37
N GLU A 90 -10.84 0.66 -20.04
CA GLU A 90 -11.62 1.88 -19.81
C GLU A 90 -11.35 2.92 -20.89
N THR A 91 -12.35 3.75 -21.17
CA THR A 91 -12.20 4.89 -22.08
C THR A 91 -12.29 6.19 -21.29
N ALA A 92 -11.21 6.96 -21.21
CA ALA A 92 -11.23 8.33 -20.70
C ALA A 92 -10.76 9.30 -21.77
N GLN A 93 -11.49 10.41 -21.94
CA GLN A 93 -11.14 11.47 -22.90
C GLN A 93 -10.96 10.97 -24.35
N GLY A 94 -11.63 9.88 -24.72
CA GLY A 94 -11.53 9.27 -26.05
C GLY A 94 -10.30 8.38 -26.27
N VAL A 95 -9.54 8.09 -25.20
CA VAL A 95 -8.41 7.16 -25.22
C VAL A 95 -8.79 5.91 -24.42
N GLU A 96 -8.59 4.74 -25.01
CA GLU A 96 -8.71 3.47 -24.30
C GLU A 96 -7.41 3.14 -23.57
N TYR A 97 -7.52 2.74 -22.30
CA TYR A 97 -6.38 2.25 -21.51
C TYR A 97 -6.80 1.03 -20.68
N GLU A 98 -5.83 0.18 -20.39
CA GLU A 98 -6.01 -0.96 -19.49
C GLU A 98 -5.88 -0.53 -18.03
N ILE A 99 -6.75 -1.08 -17.20
CA ILE A 99 -6.71 -0.96 -15.75
C ILE A 99 -7.03 -2.32 -15.12
N ALA A 100 -6.26 -2.73 -14.10
CA ALA A 100 -6.63 -3.87 -13.27
C ALA A 100 -7.60 -3.41 -12.17
N LYS A 101 -8.87 -3.84 -12.26
CA LYS A 101 -9.93 -3.52 -11.30
C LYS A 101 -10.97 -4.63 -11.20
N THR A 102 -11.35 -4.97 -9.97
CA THR A 102 -12.47 -5.85 -9.63
C THR A 102 -13.49 -5.05 -8.81
N GLU A 103 -14.71 -4.85 -9.30
CA GLU A 103 -15.71 -3.95 -8.69
C GLU A 103 -16.24 -4.44 -7.32
N ASP A 104 -16.32 -5.76 -7.13
CA ASP A 104 -16.76 -6.37 -5.88
C ASP A 104 -15.88 -7.58 -5.59
N PHE A 105 -14.80 -7.35 -4.85
CA PHE A 105 -13.81 -8.38 -4.58
C PHE A 105 -14.41 -9.49 -3.70
N LYS A 106 -14.63 -10.66 -4.29
CA LYS A 106 -15.20 -11.86 -3.66
C LYS A 106 -16.50 -11.61 -2.86
N GLY A 107 -17.31 -10.63 -3.28
CA GLY A 107 -18.59 -10.30 -2.62
C GLY A 107 -18.45 -9.47 -1.34
N SER A 108 -17.28 -8.89 -1.07
CA SER A 108 -17.03 -8.03 0.09
C SER A 108 -17.71 -6.66 0.01
N GLY A 109 -18.21 -6.27 -1.17
CA GLY A 109 -18.72 -4.93 -1.45
C GLY A 109 -17.62 -3.88 -1.65
N VAL A 110 -16.36 -4.29 -1.76
CA VAL A 110 -15.21 -3.40 -1.97
C VAL A 110 -14.63 -3.58 -3.36
N ALA A 111 -14.49 -2.47 -4.09
CA ALA A 111 -13.78 -2.44 -5.36
C ALA A 111 -12.26 -2.47 -5.12
N TYR A 112 -11.58 -3.47 -5.66
CA TYR A 112 -10.14 -3.63 -5.57
C TYR A 112 -9.48 -3.24 -6.90
N SER A 113 -8.55 -2.27 -6.86
CA SER A 113 -7.90 -1.71 -8.05
C SER A 113 -6.40 -1.60 -7.85
N GLN A 114 -5.63 -1.78 -8.94
CA GLN A 114 -4.18 -1.51 -8.92
C GLN A 114 -3.84 -0.07 -8.52
N GLU A 115 -4.78 0.86 -8.68
CA GLU A 115 -4.60 2.28 -8.34
C GLU A 115 -4.36 2.51 -6.85
N TRP A 116 -4.74 1.54 -6.02
CA TRP A 116 -4.42 1.52 -4.59
C TRP A 116 -2.92 1.71 -4.37
N PHE A 117 -2.09 1.15 -5.25
CA PHE A 117 -0.64 1.10 -5.14
C PHE A 117 0.08 2.24 -5.89
N GLN A 118 -0.65 3.13 -6.58
CA GLN A 118 -0.09 4.18 -7.44
C GLN A 118 0.34 5.43 -6.64
N TYR A 119 1.40 5.30 -5.84
CA TYR A 119 2.03 6.41 -5.15
C TYR A 119 3.53 6.16 -4.93
N CYS A 120 4.25 7.18 -4.46
CA CYS A 120 5.67 7.05 -4.10
C CYS A 120 6.55 6.52 -5.24
N GLY A 121 6.24 6.90 -6.49
CA GLY A 121 6.98 6.50 -7.69
C GLY A 121 6.65 5.07 -8.14
N LEU A 122 5.74 4.37 -7.46
CA LEU A 122 5.29 3.04 -7.89
C LEU A 122 4.38 3.13 -9.11
N GLU A 123 3.75 4.28 -9.37
CA GLU A 123 2.98 4.52 -10.59
C GLU A 123 3.78 4.31 -11.89
N SER A 124 5.12 4.39 -11.82
CA SER A 124 6.04 4.13 -12.93
C SER A 124 6.71 2.75 -12.86
N ASN A 125 6.24 1.88 -11.97
CA ASN A 125 6.77 0.53 -11.80
C ASN A 125 6.08 -0.43 -12.77
N ASN A 126 6.86 -1.21 -13.53
CA ASN A 126 6.32 -2.22 -14.45
C ASN A 126 5.41 -3.24 -13.75
N ALA A 127 5.64 -3.48 -12.46
CA ALA A 127 4.79 -4.32 -11.63
C ALA A 127 3.31 -3.87 -11.58
N LEU A 128 3.06 -2.57 -11.78
CA LEU A 128 1.71 -1.98 -11.84
C LEU A 128 1.14 -1.86 -13.27
N VAL A 129 1.84 -2.39 -14.27
CA VAL A 129 1.24 -2.56 -15.60
C VAL A 129 0.24 -3.71 -15.51
N PRO A 130 -1.05 -3.52 -15.91
CA PRO A 130 -2.09 -4.53 -15.78
C PRO A 130 -1.67 -5.88 -16.37
N SER A 131 -1.08 -5.84 -17.56
CA SER A 131 -0.63 -6.97 -18.36
C SER A 131 0.80 -7.46 -18.03
N TYR A 132 1.43 -6.95 -16.97
CA TYR A 132 2.73 -7.48 -16.54
C TYR A 132 2.61 -8.91 -16.04
N GLU A 133 3.35 -9.81 -16.70
CA GLU A 133 3.39 -11.23 -16.39
C GLU A 133 4.18 -11.47 -15.09
N SER A 134 3.47 -12.00 -14.09
CA SER A 134 4.04 -12.40 -12.80
C SER A 134 3.26 -13.59 -12.26
N ASP A 135 3.96 -14.51 -11.60
CA ASP A 135 3.33 -15.61 -10.88
C ASP A 135 2.67 -15.18 -9.56
N ASN A 136 2.81 -13.89 -9.20
CA ASN A 136 2.20 -13.19 -8.07
C ASN A 136 2.56 -13.73 -6.68
N TYR A 137 3.52 -14.65 -6.57
CA TYR A 137 4.03 -15.07 -5.27
C TYR A 137 4.78 -13.93 -4.58
N PHE A 138 4.72 -13.91 -3.26
CA PHE A 138 5.61 -13.05 -2.49
C PHE A 138 7.00 -13.67 -2.43
N ILE A 139 8.00 -12.87 -2.79
CA ILE A 139 9.39 -13.29 -2.93
C ILE A 139 10.23 -12.64 -1.85
N ALA A 140 11.09 -13.41 -1.19
CA ALA A 140 12.04 -12.90 -0.21
C ALA A 140 13.05 -11.93 -0.85
N THR A 141 13.36 -10.87 -0.13
CA THR A 141 14.40 -9.89 -0.47
C THR A 141 15.75 -10.31 0.11
N GLU A 142 16.85 -9.81 -0.45
CA GLU A 142 18.21 -10.12 0.03
C GLU A 142 18.45 -9.68 1.48
N SER A 143 17.80 -8.60 1.92
CA SER A 143 17.91 -8.07 3.28
C SER A 143 16.52 -7.98 3.93
N SER A 144 16.34 -8.75 5.01
CA SER A 144 15.19 -8.64 5.91
C SER A 144 15.66 -8.11 7.25
N ASP A 145 14.85 -7.27 7.89
CA ASP A 145 15.08 -6.80 9.25
C ASP A 145 14.84 -7.89 10.31
N TYR A 146 14.28 -9.04 9.92
CA TYR A 146 13.96 -10.14 10.84
C TYR A 146 15.02 -11.24 10.80
N ALA A 147 15.63 -11.53 11.96
CA ALA A 147 16.64 -12.57 12.10
C ALA A 147 16.16 -13.95 11.62
N TRP A 148 14.92 -14.34 11.98
CA TRP A 148 14.34 -15.61 11.55
C TRP A 148 14.28 -15.73 10.02
N GLN A 149 13.98 -14.62 9.33
CA GLN A 149 13.84 -14.61 7.88
C GLN A 149 15.22 -14.66 7.22
N GLN A 150 16.22 -13.96 7.76
CA GLN A 150 17.60 -14.05 7.27
C GLN A 150 18.19 -15.47 7.40
N GLU A 151 17.79 -16.21 8.43
CA GLU A 151 18.23 -17.60 8.65
C GLU A 151 17.49 -18.60 7.76
N ALA A 152 16.21 -18.36 7.48
CA ALA A 152 15.34 -19.32 6.79
C ALA A 152 15.18 -19.07 5.28
N LYS A 153 15.48 -17.87 4.78
CA LYS A 153 15.20 -17.47 3.39
C LYS A 153 16.41 -16.85 2.72
N SER A 154 16.59 -17.19 1.45
CA SER A 154 17.46 -16.52 0.50
C SER A 154 16.65 -15.62 -0.43
N GLU A 155 17.30 -14.66 -1.09
CA GLU A 155 16.63 -13.90 -2.15
C GLU A 155 16.05 -14.84 -3.22
N GLY A 156 14.82 -14.58 -3.64
CA GLY A 156 14.13 -15.40 -4.65
C GLY A 156 13.24 -16.50 -4.05
N ASP A 157 13.41 -16.83 -2.78
CA ASP A 157 12.56 -17.81 -2.11
C ASP A 157 11.12 -17.30 -1.98
N ARG A 158 10.16 -18.20 -2.18
CA ARG A 158 8.74 -17.93 -1.92
C ARG A 158 8.41 -18.09 -0.44
N PHE A 159 7.38 -17.38 0.02
CA PHE A 159 6.81 -17.59 1.35
C PHE A 159 5.74 -18.67 1.33
N ASN A 160 5.84 -19.59 2.29
CA ASN A 160 4.85 -20.61 2.59
C ASN A 160 4.18 -20.27 3.94
N VAL A 161 2.91 -20.60 4.11
CA VAL A 161 2.17 -20.39 5.37
C VAL A 161 2.86 -21.07 6.55
N SER A 162 3.55 -22.19 6.32
CA SER A 162 4.31 -22.90 7.35
C SER A 162 5.51 -22.11 7.87
N ASP A 163 6.02 -21.13 7.13
CA ASP A 163 7.06 -20.23 7.61
C ASP A 163 6.59 -19.45 8.84
N PHE A 164 5.27 -19.38 9.07
CA PHE A 164 4.63 -18.60 10.11
C PHE A 164 3.98 -19.44 11.22
N ASP A 165 4.16 -20.77 11.27
CA ASP A 165 3.40 -21.65 12.18
C ASP A 165 3.57 -21.35 13.68
N ASP A 166 4.69 -20.74 14.07
CA ASP A 166 4.98 -20.29 15.43
C ASP A 166 4.46 -18.88 15.76
N TYR A 167 3.56 -18.30 14.95
CA TYR A 167 3.10 -16.91 15.11
C TYR A 167 2.48 -16.56 16.47
N THR A 168 1.90 -17.54 17.16
CA THR A 168 1.29 -17.40 18.50
C THR A 168 2.33 -17.38 19.63
N GLU A 169 3.57 -17.76 19.34
CA GLU A 169 4.69 -17.75 20.31
C GLU A 169 5.82 -16.80 19.88
N TRP A 170 5.86 -16.43 18.60
CA TRP A 170 6.94 -15.65 18.01
C TRP A 170 7.14 -14.31 18.73
N GLY A 171 8.40 -13.99 18.98
CA GLY A 171 8.80 -12.71 19.54
C GLY A 171 10.29 -12.45 19.32
N ASN A 172 10.66 -11.19 19.24
CA ASN A 172 12.04 -10.74 19.04
C ASN A 172 12.51 -9.75 20.10
N GLY A 173 11.80 -9.67 21.23
CA GLY A 173 12.07 -8.72 22.32
C GLY A 173 11.51 -7.32 22.09
N ILE A 174 10.72 -7.09 21.03
CA ILE A 174 10.03 -5.82 20.77
C ILE A 174 8.51 -6.06 20.85
N GLY A 175 7.83 -5.31 21.71
CA GLY A 175 6.39 -5.44 21.94
C GLY A 175 6.00 -6.79 22.56
N LYS A 176 4.73 -7.15 22.40
CA LYS A 176 4.13 -8.38 22.91
C LYS A 176 4.51 -9.60 22.05
N ALA A 177 5.10 -10.63 22.65
CA ALA A 177 5.30 -11.92 21.99
C ALA A 177 3.94 -12.59 21.66
N GLY A 178 3.88 -13.34 20.57
CA GLY A 178 2.69 -14.06 20.14
C GLY A 178 1.60 -13.20 19.48
N LEU A 179 1.84 -11.89 19.30
CA LEU A 179 0.88 -11.02 18.61
C LEU A 179 0.85 -11.26 17.09
N GLY A 180 1.85 -11.94 16.55
CA GLY A 180 1.92 -12.28 15.13
C GLY A 180 3.35 -12.23 14.61
N LYS A 181 3.62 -13.08 13.63
CA LYS A 181 4.95 -13.23 13.01
C LYS A 181 4.99 -12.48 11.67
N PRO A 182 5.94 -11.56 11.47
CA PRO A 182 6.06 -10.78 10.25
C PRO A 182 7.15 -11.30 9.30
N ALA A 183 6.98 -11.03 8.01
CA ALA A 183 8.01 -11.13 6.98
C ALA A 183 8.06 -9.88 6.08
N GLN A 184 9.19 -9.65 5.42
CA GLN A 184 9.39 -8.65 4.37
C GLN A 184 9.57 -9.35 3.02
N ALA A 185 8.87 -8.89 1.98
CA ALA A 185 8.87 -9.48 0.66
C ALA A 185 8.86 -8.42 -0.46
N LYS A 186 9.01 -8.88 -1.70
CA LYS A 186 8.72 -8.13 -2.92
C LYS A 186 7.59 -8.82 -3.70
N TRP A 187 6.79 -8.05 -4.43
CA TRP A 187 5.64 -8.55 -5.19
C TRP A 187 5.61 -7.98 -6.61
N ARG A 188 5.45 -8.83 -7.63
CA ARG A 188 5.40 -8.43 -9.06
C ARG A 188 6.60 -7.59 -9.56
N SER A 189 7.65 -7.46 -8.76
CA SER A 189 8.78 -6.57 -9.04
C SER A 189 10.12 -7.27 -8.81
N ALA A 190 10.17 -8.60 -8.90
CA ALA A 190 11.34 -9.38 -8.52
C ALA A 190 12.61 -8.98 -9.29
N ASP A 191 12.43 -8.61 -10.56
CA ASP A 191 13.49 -8.22 -11.50
C ASP A 191 13.61 -6.68 -11.69
N SER A 192 12.92 -5.89 -10.86
CA SER A 192 12.87 -4.42 -10.99
C SER A 192 13.79 -3.72 -9.99
N GLU A 193 14.49 -2.68 -10.43
CA GLU A 193 15.25 -1.78 -9.55
C GLU A 193 14.33 -0.96 -8.63
N ASN A 194 13.10 -0.68 -9.07
CA ASN A 194 12.06 -0.08 -8.23
C ASN A 194 11.21 -1.23 -7.67
N LEU A 195 11.48 -1.63 -6.43
CA LEU A 195 10.75 -2.73 -5.80
C LEU A 195 9.35 -2.28 -5.35
N MET A 196 8.39 -3.21 -5.38
CA MET A 196 7.14 -3.13 -4.63
C MET A 196 7.34 -3.87 -3.30
N PRO A 197 7.72 -3.17 -2.22
CA PRO A 197 7.95 -3.79 -0.92
C PRO A 197 6.61 -4.23 -0.31
N VAL A 198 6.58 -5.43 0.23
CA VAL A 198 5.41 -6.02 0.89
C VAL A 198 5.81 -6.43 2.30
N ALA A 199 4.89 -6.25 3.23
CA ALA A 199 4.96 -6.88 4.54
C ALA A 199 3.86 -7.94 4.61
N ILE A 200 4.22 -9.10 5.16
CA ILE A 200 3.31 -10.22 5.41
C ILE A 200 3.25 -10.40 6.92
N ILE A 201 2.06 -10.60 7.49
CA ILE A 201 1.90 -10.90 8.92
C ILE A 201 0.88 -12.01 9.06
N ARG A 202 1.19 -13.03 9.89
CA ARG A 202 0.21 -14.00 10.39
C ARG A 202 -0.12 -13.71 11.85
N SER A 203 -1.40 -13.66 12.22
CA SER A 203 -1.85 -13.33 13.58
C SER A 203 -3.28 -13.82 13.85
N GLU A 204 -3.57 -14.22 15.09
CA GLU A 204 -4.94 -14.51 15.55
C GLU A 204 -5.85 -13.28 15.43
N ALA A 205 -5.30 -12.06 15.60
CA ALA A 205 -6.08 -10.83 15.45
C ALA A 205 -6.66 -10.66 14.03
N ILE A 206 -6.02 -11.24 13.01
CA ILE A 206 -6.50 -11.22 11.63
C ILE A 206 -7.65 -12.21 11.46
N GLU A 207 -7.53 -13.39 12.07
CA GLU A 207 -8.60 -14.41 12.10
C GLU A 207 -9.84 -13.89 12.85
N GLU A 208 -9.65 -13.17 13.94
CA GLU A 208 -10.73 -12.51 14.69
C GLU A 208 -11.39 -11.42 13.84
N ALA A 209 -10.61 -10.54 13.22
CA ALA A 209 -11.14 -9.48 12.36
C ALA A 209 -11.92 -10.03 11.15
N ALA A 210 -11.49 -11.15 10.59
CA ALA A 210 -12.16 -11.83 9.47
C ALA A 210 -13.57 -12.34 9.82
N GLN A 211 -13.90 -12.56 11.10
CA GLN A 211 -15.23 -13.04 11.50
C GLN A 211 -16.32 -11.98 11.36
N ASP A 212 -15.94 -10.70 11.44
CA ASP A 212 -16.88 -9.57 11.50
C ASP A 212 -16.71 -8.57 10.33
N ASP A 213 -15.64 -8.65 9.54
CA ASP A 213 -15.38 -7.77 8.40
C ASP A 213 -15.32 -8.59 7.08
N PRO A 214 -16.33 -8.45 6.19
CA PRO A 214 -16.38 -9.16 4.91
C PRO A 214 -15.20 -8.90 3.98
N TRP A 215 -14.57 -7.73 4.09
CA TRP A 215 -13.35 -7.45 3.32
C TRP A 215 -12.17 -8.24 3.87
N ILE A 216 -12.01 -8.33 5.18
CA ILE A 216 -10.91 -9.11 5.78
C ILE A 216 -11.11 -10.60 5.52
N GLU A 217 -12.33 -11.11 5.67
CA GLU A 217 -12.69 -12.47 5.28
C GLU A 217 -12.31 -12.78 3.82
N ALA A 218 -12.62 -11.86 2.90
CA ALA A 218 -12.35 -12.04 1.48
C ALA A 218 -10.86 -11.92 1.10
N SER A 219 -10.12 -11.05 1.79
CA SER A 219 -8.77 -10.61 1.39
C SER A 219 -7.62 -11.24 2.18
N THR A 220 -7.92 -12.04 3.19
CA THR A 220 -6.95 -12.76 4.02
C THR A 220 -7.22 -14.25 3.99
N ASP A 221 -6.24 -15.06 4.40
CA ASP A 221 -6.38 -16.52 4.46
C ASP A 221 -5.51 -17.09 5.58
N GLN A 222 -6.02 -18.04 6.37
CA GLN A 222 -5.33 -18.68 7.50
C GLN A 222 -4.64 -17.69 8.46
N GLY A 223 -5.28 -16.55 8.72
CA GLY A 223 -4.75 -15.48 9.57
C GLY A 223 -3.60 -14.69 8.94
N VAL A 224 -3.30 -14.89 7.66
CA VAL A 224 -2.26 -14.20 6.90
C VAL A 224 -2.84 -12.98 6.18
N MET A 225 -2.20 -11.84 6.37
CA MET A 225 -2.46 -10.61 5.62
C MET A 225 -1.16 -10.09 4.98
N ALA A 226 -1.29 -9.42 3.84
CA ALA A 226 -0.22 -8.64 3.26
C ALA A 226 -0.63 -7.18 2.99
N TYR A 227 0.34 -6.27 3.01
CA TYR A 227 0.14 -4.88 2.61
C TYR A 227 1.38 -4.32 1.93
N LEU A 228 1.19 -3.30 1.08
CA LEU A 228 2.28 -2.59 0.45
C LEU A 228 3.04 -1.79 1.51
N ASN A 229 4.28 -2.18 1.78
CA ASN A 229 5.09 -1.66 2.87
C ASN A 229 5.85 -0.38 2.46
N LYS A 230 5.10 0.66 2.08
CA LYS A 230 5.66 1.96 1.68
C LYS A 230 4.94 3.08 2.41
N CYS A 231 5.65 3.73 3.33
CA CYS A 231 5.13 4.82 4.14
C CYS A 231 4.58 5.94 3.24
N THR A 232 3.38 6.42 3.55
CA THR A 232 2.64 7.34 2.68
C THR A 232 3.07 8.80 2.87
N HIS A 233 3.99 9.08 3.81
CA HIS A 233 4.59 10.39 4.02
C HIS A 233 5.70 10.67 2.98
N PHE A 234 6.86 10.04 3.15
CA PHE A 234 8.02 10.19 2.27
C PHE A 234 8.64 8.84 1.88
N CYS A 235 7.78 7.84 1.67
CA CYS A 235 8.10 6.66 0.88
C CYS A 235 9.17 5.71 1.46
N CYS A 236 9.60 5.90 2.71
CA CYS A 236 10.41 4.92 3.43
C CYS A 236 9.67 3.58 3.57
N VAL A 237 10.40 2.49 3.76
CA VAL A 237 9.85 1.16 4.10
C VAL A 237 9.86 1.03 5.63
N PRO A 238 8.71 1.09 6.31
CA PRO A 238 8.65 0.89 7.76
C PRO A 238 8.72 -0.60 8.13
N GLY A 239 8.81 -0.90 9.42
CA GLY A 239 8.83 -2.28 9.91
C GLY A 239 7.93 -2.48 11.12
N TYR A 240 7.29 -3.65 11.19
CA TYR A 240 6.55 -4.12 12.36
C TYR A 240 7.54 -4.77 13.32
N LYS A 241 7.66 -4.28 14.55
CA LYS A 241 8.59 -4.86 15.54
C LYS A 241 10.05 -4.93 15.08
N THR A 242 10.52 -4.03 14.23
CA THR A 242 11.94 -4.03 13.77
C THR A 242 12.86 -3.13 14.59
N LEU A 243 12.30 -2.17 15.33
CA LEU A 243 13.06 -1.15 16.06
C LEU A 243 12.62 -1.07 17.51
N GLY A 244 13.48 -1.45 18.47
CA GLY A 244 13.16 -1.35 19.89
C GLY A 244 12.88 0.09 20.37
N GLY A 245 13.43 1.09 19.68
CA GLY A 245 13.16 2.51 19.95
C GLY A 245 11.73 2.97 19.63
N SER A 246 10.92 2.14 18.96
CA SER A 246 9.50 2.41 18.67
C SER A 246 8.64 2.56 19.93
N ALA A 247 9.05 1.95 21.05
CA ALA A 247 8.37 2.08 22.34
C ALA A 247 8.30 3.54 22.86
N ASN A 248 9.19 4.43 22.41
CA ASN A 248 9.12 5.86 22.75
C ASN A 248 7.95 6.60 22.07
N TYR A 249 7.23 5.91 21.18
CA TYR A 249 6.10 6.42 20.40
C TYR A 249 4.87 5.50 20.51
N ASP A 250 4.81 4.66 21.55
CA ASP A 250 3.75 3.65 21.76
C ASP A 250 3.53 2.75 20.53
N ALA A 251 4.64 2.42 19.85
CA ALA A 251 4.65 1.77 18.54
C ALA A 251 5.38 0.42 18.53
N GLU A 252 5.67 -0.17 19.70
CA GLU A 252 6.36 -1.46 19.83
C GLU A 252 5.54 -2.65 19.31
N ASP A 253 4.21 -2.53 19.28
CA ASP A 253 3.29 -3.50 18.68
C ASP A 253 2.70 -2.99 17.35
N ARG A 254 3.37 -2.03 16.71
CA ARG A 254 2.89 -1.32 15.52
C ARG A 254 3.93 -1.36 14.40
N VAL A 255 3.50 -0.94 13.21
CA VAL A 255 4.41 -0.66 12.10
C VAL A 255 4.96 0.74 12.27
N TYR A 256 6.28 0.85 12.50
CA TYR A 256 6.92 2.12 12.84
C TYR A 256 7.85 2.60 11.72
N CYS A 257 7.65 3.85 11.28
CA CYS A 257 8.50 4.52 10.30
C CYS A 257 9.42 5.54 10.98
N GLN A 258 10.67 5.16 11.25
CA GLN A 258 11.64 6.02 11.92
C GLN A 258 11.98 7.33 11.19
N CYS A 259 11.75 7.42 9.87
CA CYS A 259 12.11 8.60 9.07
C CYS A 259 11.46 9.87 9.62
N HIS A 260 10.17 9.79 9.98
CA HIS A 260 9.41 10.92 10.50
C HIS A 260 8.36 10.49 11.54
N GLN A 261 8.57 9.33 12.17
CA GLN A 261 7.78 8.82 13.30
C GLN A 261 6.31 8.53 12.96
N SER A 262 6.02 8.10 11.73
CA SER A 262 4.68 7.61 11.38
C SER A 262 4.44 6.23 11.98
N VAL A 263 3.25 6.02 12.53
CA VAL A 263 2.82 4.78 13.19
C VAL A 263 1.60 4.23 12.46
N TYR A 264 1.58 2.94 12.20
CA TYR A 264 0.43 2.25 11.61
C TYR A 264 0.05 1.02 12.42
N ASP A 265 -1.24 0.78 12.56
CA ASP A 265 -1.77 -0.40 13.23
C ASP A 265 -1.99 -1.54 12.22
N PRO A 266 -1.13 -2.58 12.19
CA PRO A 266 -1.26 -3.68 11.24
C PRO A 266 -2.54 -4.50 11.40
N PHE A 267 -3.26 -4.36 12.52
CA PHE A 267 -4.47 -5.13 12.82
C PHE A 267 -5.75 -4.29 12.73
N SER A 268 -5.63 -3.02 12.32
CA SER A 268 -6.78 -2.14 12.05
C SER A 268 -6.81 -1.80 10.56
N ILE A 269 -7.80 -2.35 9.84
CA ILE A 269 -8.01 -2.07 8.42
C ILE A 269 -9.20 -1.15 8.24
N VAL A 270 -8.95 0.00 7.61
CA VAL A 270 -9.94 1.07 7.44
C VAL A 270 -10.04 1.48 5.98
N SER A 271 -11.16 2.10 5.60
CA SER A 271 -11.27 2.75 4.30
C SER A 271 -10.52 4.07 4.30
N SER A 272 -9.78 4.35 3.23
CA SER A 272 -9.08 5.61 3.03
C SER A 272 -9.27 6.11 1.61
N LEU A 273 -9.66 7.38 1.49
CA LEU A 273 -9.84 8.07 0.23
C LEU A 273 -8.58 8.88 -0.11
N TYR A 274 -7.97 8.63 -1.25
CA TYR A 274 -6.78 9.39 -1.68
C TYR A 274 -6.66 9.47 -3.20
N VAL A 275 -5.73 10.30 -3.65
CA VAL A 275 -5.44 10.44 -5.08
C VAL A 275 -4.32 9.46 -5.47
N GLY A 276 -4.67 8.43 -6.23
CA GLY A 276 -3.72 7.61 -6.97
C GLY A 276 -3.11 8.44 -8.10
N ARG A 277 -1.80 8.37 -8.29
CA ARG A 277 -1.12 9.08 -9.39
C ARG A 277 -1.31 8.31 -10.69
N PRO A 278 -1.58 8.97 -11.82
CA PRO A 278 -1.70 8.25 -13.09
C PRO A 278 -0.38 7.57 -13.43
N ARG A 279 -0.45 6.41 -14.10
CA ARG A 279 0.74 5.78 -14.68
C ARG A 279 1.18 6.64 -15.87
N PRO A 280 2.49 6.92 -16.04
CA PRO A 280 2.96 7.64 -17.23
C PRO A 280 2.49 6.92 -18.50
N ASP A 281 2.06 7.69 -19.51
CA ASP A 281 1.89 7.18 -20.86
C ASP A 281 3.28 6.78 -21.42
N ASP A 282 3.33 5.76 -22.28
CA ASP A 282 4.51 5.43 -23.09
C ASP A 282 4.86 6.56 -24.09
#